data_AF-A0A6V8KE23-F1
#
_entry.id   AF-A0A6V8KE23-F1
#
_cell.length_a   1.000
_cell.length_b   1.000
_cell.length_c   1.000
_cell.angle_alpha   90.00
_cell.angle_beta   90.00
_cell.angle_gamma   90.00
#
_symmetry.space_group_name_H-M   'P 1'
#
loop_
_entity.id
_entity.type
_entity.pdbx_description
1 polymer ?
#
loop_
_entity_poly.entity_id
_entity_poly.type
_entity_poly.pdbx_seq_one_letter_code
_entity_poly.pdbx_strand_id
1 'polypeptide(L)'
;MATLADSTPIAAHVPVDYELRGCPISRSQLLELLGALLAGRRPRLPAYSVCFECKLRGTTCVLVADRTPCLGPVTQAGCGAICPAYGRGCYGCFGPTAGADTGTLTRVLRAGGLTGADIARLYRTFNVAAPAFTAAAVAAESEAGGAADREGDGDDSPQ
;
A
#
# COMPACT_ATOMS: atom_id res chain seq x y z
N MET A 1 17.38 12.25 -27.76
CA MET A 1 17.57 11.83 -26.35
C MET A 1 16.75 10.57 -26.14
N ALA A 2 17.37 9.49 -25.66
CA ALA A 2 16.66 8.25 -25.33
C ALA A 2 16.41 8.19 -23.81
N THR A 3 15.22 7.73 -23.41
CA THR A 3 14.87 7.46 -22.01
C THR A 3 15.38 6.08 -21.59
N LEU A 4 15.41 5.81 -20.27
CA LEU A 4 15.64 4.45 -19.78
C LEU A 4 14.49 3.52 -20.23
N ALA A 5 14.83 2.25 -20.48
CA ALA A 5 13.84 1.23 -20.83
C ALA A 5 12.89 0.92 -19.67
N ASP A 6 13.42 0.89 -18.44
CA ASP A 6 12.69 0.48 -17.24
C ASP A 6 12.90 1.47 -16.08
N SER A 7 11.97 1.44 -15.12
CA SER A 7 12.02 2.21 -13.86
C SER A 7 11.91 1.27 -12.66
N THR A 8 12.87 0.35 -12.54
CA THR A 8 12.95 -0.65 -11.46
C THR A 8 13.72 -0.11 -10.24
N PRO A 9 13.44 -0.62 -9.03
CA PRO A 9 14.12 -0.17 -7.81
C PRO A 9 15.62 -0.50 -7.84
N ILE A 10 16.43 0.30 -7.13
CA ILE A 10 17.89 0.14 -7.09
C ILE A 10 18.34 -1.26 -6.62
N ALA A 11 17.59 -1.89 -5.72
CA ALA A 11 17.84 -3.24 -5.22
C ALA A 11 17.74 -4.33 -6.30
N ALA A 12 17.13 -4.03 -7.47
CA ALA A 12 17.11 -4.95 -8.61
C ALA A 12 18.44 -4.93 -9.41
N HIS A 13 19.29 -3.93 -9.18
CA HIS A 13 20.52 -3.72 -9.95
C HIS A 13 21.78 -3.89 -9.13
N VAL A 14 21.72 -3.60 -7.83
CA VAL A 14 22.86 -3.70 -6.90
C VAL A 14 22.40 -4.24 -5.54
N PRO A 15 23.28 -4.93 -4.80
CA PRO A 15 23.01 -5.28 -3.40
C PRO A 15 22.78 -4.02 -2.56
N VAL A 16 21.71 -4.02 -1.77
CA VAL A 16 21.34 -2.91 -0.88
C VAL A 16 21.28 -3.42 0.55
N ASP A 17 22.12 -2.88 1.43
CA ASP A 17 22.16 -3.28 2.84
C ASP A 17 20.97 -2.76 3.64
N TYR A 18 20.56 -1.53 3.35
CA TYR A 18 19.43 -0.86 4.00
C TYR A 18 18.67 0.01 3.00
N GLU A 19 17.35 -0.10 3.01
CA GLU A 19 16.45 0.74 2.24
C GLU A 19 15.55 1.53 3.18
N LEU A 20 15.62 2.86 3.06
CA LEU A 20 14.72 3.75 3.78
C LEU A 20 13.56 4.15 2.86
N ARG A 21 12.37 3.67 3.20
CA ARG A 21 11.17 3.84 2.37
C ARG A 21 10.41 5.12 2.76
N GLY A 22 9.79 5.75 1.77
CA GLY A 22 8.92 6.92 1.96
C GLY A 22 9.05 7.95 0.83
N CYS A 23 7.96 8.69 0.58
CA CYS A 23 7.91 9.77 -0.41
C CYS A 23 7.36 11.06 0.24
N PRO A 24 8.21 11.87 0.91
CA PRO A 24 9.62 11.61 1.22
C PRO A 24 9.79 10.66 2.41
N ILE A 25 11.04 10.23 2.62
CA ILE A 25 11.46 9.48 3.81
C ILE A 25 11.20 10.26 5.11
N SER A 26 11.08 9.55 6.23
CA SER A 26 10.92 10.17 7.54
C SER A 26 12.25 10.68 8.11
N ARG A 27 12.26 11.92 8.64
CA ARG A 27 13.42 12.52 9.32
C ARG A 27 13.87 11.68 10.51
N SER A 28 12.94 11.19 11.34
CA SER A 28 13.29 10.43 12.53
C SER A 28 13.92 9.08 12.16
N GLN A 29 13.38 8.41 11.14
CA GLN A 29 13.96 7.16 10.66
C GLN A 29 15.33 7.36 10.01
N LEU A 30 15.54 8.48 9.30
CA LEU A 30 16.85 8.82 8.75
C LEU A 30 17.89 9.02 9.87
N LEU A 31 17.54 9.77 10.92
CA LEU A 31 18.43 9.99 12.06
C LEU A 31 18.73 8.70 12.81
N GLU A 32 17.73 7.83 13.03
CA GLU A 32 17.93 6.50 13.61
C GLU A 32 18.84 5.62 12.75
N LEU A 33 18.64 5.61 11.42
CA LEU A 33 19.47 4.85 10.49
C LEU A 33 20.92 5.31 10.57
N LEU A 34 21.18 6.61 10.39
CA LEU A 34 22.53 7.16 10.40
C LEU A 34 23.19 6.98 11.78
N GLY A 35 22.48 7.29 12.86
CA GLY A 35 23.00 7.13 14.22
C GLY A 35 23.32 5.67 14.57
N ALA A 36 22.48 4.73 14.13
CA ALA A 36 22.72 3.31 14.34
C ALA A 36 23.96 2.82 13.56
N LEU A 37 24.09 3.21 12.30
CA LEU A 37 25.24 2.79 11.47
C LEU A 37 26.55 3.37 12.01
N LEU A 38 26.57 4.64 12.42
CA LEU A 38 27.76 5.27 13.02
C LEU A 38 28.17 4.60 14.35
N ALA A 39 27.21 4.08 15.11
CA ALA A 39 27.45 3.35 16.35
C ALA A 39 27.69 1.84 16.14
N GLY A 40 27.79 1.36 14.90
CA GLY A 40 28.02 -0.06 14.60
C GLY A 40 26.87 -0.99 14.98
N ARG A 41 25.65 -0.47 15.11
CA ARG A 41 24.45 -1.22 15.50
C ARG A 41 23.44 -1.30 14.35
N ARG A 42 22.58 -2.33 14.38
CA ARG A 42 21.47 -2.42 13.43
C ARG A 42 20.40 -1.34 13.71
N PRO A 43 19.97 -0.58 12.70
CA PRO A 43 18.86 0.36 12.81
C PRO A 43 17.57 -0.32 13.27
N ARG A 44 16.80 0.36 14.12
CA ARG A 44 15.48 -0.10 14.59
C ARG A 44 14.40 0.68 13.86
N LEU A 45 14.11 0.26 12.65
CA LEU A 45 13.00 0.80 11.86
C LEU A 45 11.69 0.08 12.21
N PRO A 46 10.53 0.77 12.14
CA PRO A 46 9.23 0.16 12.35
C PRO A 46 8.99 -1.02 11.40
N ALA A 47 8.72 -2.19 11.97
CA ALA A 47 8.32 -3.40 11.22
C ALA A 47 6.79 -3.63 11.22
N TYR A 48 6.03 -2.72 11.82
CA TYR A 48 4.57 -2.79 11.95
C TYR A 48 3.87 -1.85 10.97
N SER A 49 2.54 -1.94 10.88
CA SER A 49 1.75 -1.13 9.96
C SER A 49 1.47 0.28 10.48
N VAL A 50 1.18 1.22 9.58
CA VAL A 50 0.77 2.60 9.92
C VAL A 50 -0.41 2.63 10.90
N CYS A 51 -1.25 1.58 10.92
CA CYS A 51 -2.37 1.49 11.85
C CYS A 51 -1.95 1.59 13.33
N PHE A 52 -0.78 1.06 13.72
CA PHE A 52 -0.31 1.17 15.10
C PHE A 52 -0.09 2.64 15.50
N GLU A 53 0.65 3.40 14.69
CA GLU A 53 0.85 4.84 14.91
C GLU A 53 -0.46 5.63 14.81
N CYS A 54 -1.33 5.29 13.85
CA CYS A 54 -2.62 5.94 13.66
C CYS A 54 -3.55 5.77 14.86
N LYS A 55 -3.59 4.57 15.45
CA LYS A 55 -4.36 4.27 16.65
C LYS A 55 -3.74 4.88 17.90
N LEU A 56 -2.42 4.83 18.05
CA LEU A 56 -1.71 5.48 19.15
C LEU A 56 -1.94 7.00 19.16
N ARG A 57 -2.07 7.61 17.98
CA ARG A 57 -2.42 9.02 17.81
C ARG A 57 -3.87 9.36 18.18
N GLY A 58 -4.75 8.36 18.32
CA GLY A 58 -6.18 8.58 18.57
C GLY A 58 -6.97 9.05 17.33
N THR A 59 -6.43 8.85 16.13
CA THR A 59 -7.10 9.26 14.89
C THR A 59 -8.32 8.37 14.61
N THR A 60 -9.49 8.98 14.36
CA THR A 60 -10.68 8.26 13.89
C THR A 60 -10.36 7.49 12.61
N CYS A 61 -10.77 6.22 12.54
CA CYS A 61 -10.42 5.37 11.41
C CYS A 61 -11.25 5.74 10.17
N VAL A 62 -10.66 6.50 9.25
CA VAL A 62 -11.33 6.94 8.01
C VAL A 62 -11.81 5.79 7.12
N LEU A 63 -11.14 4.63 7.18
CA LEU A 63 -11.57 3.43 6.44
C LEU A 63 -12.87 2.85 6.99
N VAL A 64 -13.10 2.95 8.31
CA VAL A 64 -14.27 2.36 8.97
C VAL A 64 -15.40 3.38 9.08
N ALA A 65 -15.08 4.60 9.53
CA ALA A 65 -16.06 5.66 9.75
C ALA A 65 -16.64 6.18 8.42
N ASP A 66 -15.78 6.43 7.44
CA ASP A 66 -16.14 7.17 6.23
C ASP A 66 -16.00 6.33 4.95
N ARG A 67 -15.60 5.06 5.08
CA ARG A 67 -15.22 4.17 3.96
C ARG A 67 -14.17 4.78 3.02
N THR A 68 -13.35 5.69 3.53
CA THR A 68 -12.28 6.31 2.73
C THR A 68 -11.20 5.26 2.42
N PRO A 69 -10.84 5.05 1.14
CA PRO A 69 -9.84 4.06 0.74
C PRO A 69 -8.51 4.31 1.44
N CYS A 70 -7.97 3.32 2.14
CA CYS A 70 -6.79 3.51 2.99
C CYS A 70 -5.89 2.27 2.96
N LEU A 71 -4.64 2.45 2.52
CA LEU A 71 -3.61 1.38 2.54
C LEU A 71 -2.90 1.24 3.88
N GLY A 72 -3.34 1.96 4.92
CA GLY A 72 -2.70 1.98 6.24
C GLY A 72 -2.46 0.59 6.84
N PRO A 73 -3.41 -0.37 6.75
CA PRO A 73 -3.24 -1.72 7.29
C PRO A 73 -2.05 -2.49 6.70
N VAL A 74 -1.71 -2.24 5.43
CA VAL A 74 -0.67 -2.96 4.70
C VAL A 74 0.59 -2.13 4.49
N THR A 75 0.66 -0.91 4.99
CA THR A 75 1.80 0.01 4.77
C THR A 75 2.70 0.08 5.99
N GLN A 76 4.02 0.06 5.79
CA GLN A 76 4.99 0.20 6.89
C GLN A 76 4.84 1.56 7.59
N ALA A 77 4.93 1.55 8.91
CA ALA A 77 4.90 2.76 9.74
C ALA A 77 6.18 3.62 9.62
N GLY A 78 6.16 4.79 10.27
CA GLY A 78 7.27 5.76 10.30
C GLY A 78 6.92 7.17 9.83
N CYS A 79 5.74 7.35 9.21
CA CYS A 79 5.23 8.63 8.74
C CYS A 79 4.36 9.35 9.78
N GLY A 80 4.14 8.76 10.97
CA GLY A 80 3.31 9.34 12.03
C GLY A 80 1.82 9.39 11.70
N ALA A 81 1.37 8.51 10.79
CA ALA A 81 0.00 8.47 10.26
C ALA A 81 -0.51 9.84 9.79
N ILE A 82 0.33 10.60 9.07
CA ILE A 82 0.01 11.97 8.68
C ILE A 82 -1.26 12.07 7.81
N CYS A 83 -1.46 11.21 6.81
CA CYS A 83 -2.62 11.33 5.92
C CYS A 83 -3.95 11.12 6.68
N PRO A 84 -4.13 10.04 7.47
CA PRO A 84 -5.34 9.86 8.27
C PRO A 84 -5.60 10.97 9.28
N ALA A 85 -4.55 11.56 9.86
CA ALA A 85 -4.70 12.68 10.80
C ALA A 85 -5.34 13.94 10.16
N TYR A 86 -5.34 14.02 8.83
CA TYR A 86 -6.01 15.08 8.05
C TYR A 86 -7.22 14.56 7.27
N GLY A 87 -7.84 13.45 7.70
CA GLY A 87 -9.06 12.92 7.09
C GLY A 87 -8.86 12.25 5.73
N ARG A 88 -7.63 11.86 5.39
CA ARG A 88 -7.32 11.16 4.13
C ARG A 88 -6.91 9.72 4.36
N GLY A 89 -7.19 8.87 3.40
CA GLY A 89 -6.61 7.53 3.35
C GLY A 89 -5.09 7.54 3.31
N CYS A 90 -4.45 6.53 3.89
CA CYS A 90 -3.03 6.31 3.68
C CYS A 90 -2.79 5.85 2.22
N TYR A 91 -1.81 6.47 1.56
CA TYR A 91 -1.50 6.19 0.15
C TYR A 91 -0.48 5.06 -0.07
N GLY A 92 0.07 4.47 0.99
CA GLY A 92 1.04 3.39 0.84
C GLY A 92 2.44 3.84 0.38
N CYS A 93 2.81 5.10 0.57
CA CYS A 93 4.10 5.63 0.09
C CYS A 93 5.33 5.04 0.81
N PHE A 94 5.17 4.48 2.02
CA PHE A 94 6.25 3.80 2.76
C PHE A 94 6.39 2.32 2.38
N GLY A 95 5.58 1.86 1.43
CA GLY A 95 5.61 0.49 0.92
C GLY A 95 5.00 -0.53 1.89
N PRO A 96 4.94 -1.81 1.47
CA PRO A 96 4.29 -2.85 2.24
C PRO A 96 5.00 -3.10 3.57
N THR A 97 4.23 -3.23 4.64
CA THR A 97 4.74 -3.70 5.94
C THR A 97 5.11 -5.19 5.89
N ALA A 98 5.90 -5.66 6.85
CA ALA A 98 6.21 -7.08 6.98
C ALA A 98 4.92 -7.86 7.27
N GLY A 99 4.57 -8.83 6.42
CA GLY A 99 3.33 -9.61 6.54
C GLY A 99 2.07 -8.87 6.06
N ALA A 100 2.20 -7.91 5.14
CA ALA A 100 1.07 -7.21 4.52
C ALA A 100 0.03 -8.18 3.93
N ASP A 101 -1.16 -8.27 4.54
CA ASP A 101 -2.32 -9.00 4.01
C ASP A 101 -3.15 -8.11 3.07
N THR A 102 -2.68 -8.00 1.83
CA THR A 102 -3.36 -7.23 0.78
C THR A 102 -4.66 -7.87 0.32
N GLY A 103 -4.81 -9.20 0.43
CA GLY A 103 -6.02 -9.92 0.05
C GLY A 103 -7.21 -9.56 0.94
N THR A 104 -7.02 -9.54 2.26
CA THR A 104 -8.05 -9.09 3.20
C THR A 104 -8.37 -7.61 3.01
N LEU A 105 -7.37 -6.75 2.85
CA LEU A 105 -7.63 -5.33 2.61
C LEU A 105 -8.41 -5.10 1.31
N THR A 106 -8.08 -5.79 0.23
CA THR A 106 -8.82 -5.71 -1.05
C THR A 106 -10.29 -6.07 -0.87
N ARG A 107 -10.61 -7.12 -0.12
CA ARG A 107 -12.00 -7.49 0.19
C ARG A 107 -12.73 -6.38 0.96
N VAL A 108 -12.07 -5.76 1.94
CA VAL A 108 -12.63 -4.62 2.69
C VAL A 108 -12.89 -3.43 1.78
N LEU A 109 -11.94 -3.08 0.89
CA LEU A 109 -12.10 -1.97 -0.06
C LEU A 109 -13.25 -2.20 -1.03
N ARG A 110 -13.44 -3.45 -1.50
CA ARG A 110 -14.60 -3.81 -2.33
C ARG A 110 -15.92 -3.71 -1.59
N ALA A 111 -15.97 -4.18 -0.35
CA ALA A 111 -17.16 -4.00 0.49
C ALA A 111 -17.47 -2.51 0.74
N GLY A 112 -16.46 -1.64 0.61
CA GLY A 112 -16.61 -0.18 0.60
C GLY A 112 -17.10 0.42 -0.71
N GLY A 113 -17.30 -0.37 -1.76
CA GLY A 113 -17.84 0.04 -3.06
C GLY A 113 -16.80 0.32 -4.14
N LEU A 114 -15.51 0.01 -3.91
CA LEU A 114 -14.47 0.25 -4.92
C LEU A 114 -14.46 -0.84 -5.99
N THR A 115 -14.31 -0.42 -7.25
CA THR A 115 -14.11 -1.36 -8.35
C THR A 115 -12.72 -1.98 -8.29
N GLY A 116 -12.53 -3.11 -8.98
CA GLY A 116 -11.21 -3.72 -9.11
C GLY A 116 -10.18 -2.76 -9.72
N ALA A 117 -10.58 -1.96 -10.70
CA ALA A 117 -9.74 -0.94 -11.32
C ALA A 117 -9.34 0.17 -10.32
N ASP A 118 -10.25 0.63 -9.46
CA ASP A 118 -9.93 1.61 -8.40
C ASP A 118 -8.93 1.06 -7.39
N ILE A 119 -9.12 -0.19 -6.97
CA ILE A 119 -8.24 -0.86 -6.01
C ILE A 119 -6.85 -1.07 -6.63
N ALA A 120 -6.77 -1.47 -7.89
CA ALA A 120 -5.49 -1.63 -8.56
C ALA A 120 -4.75 -0.29 -8.70
N ARG A 121 -5.45 0.80 -9.05
CA ARG A 121 -4.87 2.15 -9.04
C ARG A 121 -4.33 2.54 -7.67
N LEU A 122 -5.05 2.20 -6.59
CA LEU A 122 -4.61 2.49 -5.23
C LEU A 122 -3.28 1.80 -4.90
N TYR A 123 -3.15 0.49 -5.19
CA TYR A 123 -1.89 -0.24 -4.99
C TYR A 123 -0.76 0.24 -5.91
N ARG A 124 -1.08 0.76 -7.10
CA ARG A 124 -0.12 1.28 -8.09
C ARG A 124 0.24 2.77 -7.90
N THR A 125 -0.08 3.40 -6.77
CA THR A 125 0.17 4.85 -6.62
C THR A 125 1.65 5.18 -6.38
N PHE A 126 2.31 4.52 -5.41
CA PHE A 126 3.69 4.86 -5.02
C PHE A 126 4.68 3.70 -5.16
N ASN A 127 4.30 2.51 -4.68
CA ASN A 127 5.20 1.36 -4.60
C ASN A 127 4.83 0.31 -5.66
N VAL A 128 4.76 0.72 -6.92
CA VAL A 128 4.27 -0.08 -8.06
C VAL A 128 5.02 -1.38 -8.30
N ALA A 129 6.32 -1.39 -7.99
CA ALA A 129 7.22 -2.53 -8.17
C ALA A 129 7.35 -3.39 -6.90
N ALA A 130 6.68 -3.02 -5.80
CA ALA A 130 6.72 -3.83 -4.59
C ALA A 130 5.87 -5.09 -4.79
N PRO A 131 6.44 -6.31 -4.65
CA PRO A 131 5.75 -7.54 -5.05
C PRO A 131 4.35 -7.72 -4.46
N ALA A 132 4.17 -7.38 -3.18
CA ALA A 132 2.87 -7.47 -2.51
C ALA A 132 1.81 -6.54 -3.11
N PHE A 133 2.19 -5.32 -3.52
CA PHE A 133 1.27 -4.35 -4.12
C PHE A 133 1.03 -4.65 -5.60
N THR A 134 2.06 -5.09 -6.34
CA THR A 134 1.91 -5.55 -7.73
C THR A 134 0.94 -6.73 -7.81
N ALA A 135 1.13 -7.75 -6.97
CA ALA A 135 0.25 -8.92 -6.93
C ALA A 135 -1.19 -8.54 -6.57
N ALA A 136 -1.37 -7.66 -5.58
CA ALA A 136 -2.70 -7.18 -5.18
C ALA A 136 -3.40 -6.39 -6.30
N ALA A 137 -2.66 -5.56 -7.04
CA ALA A 137 -3.21 -4.79 -8.15
C ALA A 137 -3.68 -5.70 -9.29
N VAL A 138 -2.86 -6.69 -9.69
CA VAL A 138 -3.22 -7.65 -10.73
C VAL A 138 -4.44 -8.48 -10.31
N ALA A 139 -4.45 -9.02 -9.09
CA ALA A 139 -5.59 -9.78 -8.59
C ALA A 139 -6.88 -8.96 -8.54
N ALA A 140 -6.79 -7.68 -8.15
CA ALA A 140 -7.94 -6.78 -8.11
C ALA A 140 -8.55 -6.54 -9.50
N GLU A 141 -7.72 -6.41 -10.54
CA GLU A 141 -8.12 -6.24 -11.95
C GLU A 141 -8.75 -7.52 -12.53
N SER A 142 -8.12 -8.69 -12.33
CA SER A 142 -8.59 -9.96 -12.92
C SER A 142 -9.98 -10.38 -12.43
N GLU A 143 -10.29 -10.12 -11.16
CA GLU A 143 -11.59 -10.46 -10.58
C GLU A 143 -12.70 -9.49 -11.00
N ALA A 144 -12.36 -8.30 -11.54
CA ALA A 144 -13.34 -7.40 -12.14
C ALA A 144 -13.77 -7.85 -13.55
N GLY A 145 -12.87 -8.52 -14.30
CA GLY A 145 -13.19 -9.10 -15.60
C GLY A 145 -14.21 -10.25 -15.51
N GLY A 146 -14.09 -11.11 -14.50
CA GLY A 146 -15.00 -12.25 -14.32
C GLY A 146 -16.41 -11.92 -13.82
N ALA A 147 -16.66 -10.69 -13.37
CA ALA A 147 -17.99 -10.23 -12.97
C ALA A 147 -18.81 -9.71 -14.17
N ALA A 148 -18.16 -9.15 -15.20
CA ALA A 148 -18.83 -8.69 -16.41
C ALA A 148 -19.33 -9.84 -17.30
N ASP A 149 -18.70 -11.02 -17.21
CA ASP A 149 -19.06 -12.20 -18.00
C ASP A 149 -20.25 -13.01 -17.42
N ARG A 150 -20.87 -12.55 -16.32
CA ARG A 150 -22.02 -13.23 -15.67
C ARG A 150 -23.35 -12.48 -15.81
N GLU A 151 -23.41 -11.49 -16.69
CA GLU A 151 -24.61 -10.69 -16.99
C GLU A 151 -25.14 -10.98 -18.41
N GLY A 152 -25.08 -12.25 -18.84
CA GLY A 152 -25.37 -12.66 -20.23
C GLY A 152 -25.96 -14.05 -20.39
N ASP A 153 -26.75 -14.53 -19.44
CA ASP A 153 -27.61 -15.71 -19.63
C ASP A 153 -28.87 -15.56 -18.78
N GLY A 154 -29.98 -15.16 -19.42
CA GLY A 154 -31.22 -14.83 -18.71
C GLY A 154 -32.27 -14.12 -19.55
N ASP A 155 -32.67 -14.73 -20.68
CA ASP A 155 -34.04 -14.60 -21.20
C ASP A 155 -34.42 -15.91 -21.93
N ASP A 156 -34.77 -16.92 -21.15
CA ASP A 156 -35.64 -18.01 -21.60
C ASP A 156 -37.08 -17.52 -21.42
N SER A 157 -37.63 -16.96 -22.49
CA SER A 157 -39.05 -16.63 -22.60
C SER A 157 -39.79 -17.79 -23.27
N PRO A 158 -40.70 -18.50 -22.58
CA PRO A 158 -41.70 -19.31 -23.25
C PRO A 158 -42.94 -18.44 -23.51
N GLN A 159 -43.15 -18.10 -24.79
CA GLN A 159 -44.49 -17.89 -25.36
C GLN A 159 -44.60 -18.69 -26.65
#